data_AF-A0A428AIT2-F1
#
_entry.id   AF-A0A428AIT2-F1
#
_cell.length_a   1.000
_cell.length_b   1.000
_cell.length_c   1.000
_cell.angle_alpha   90.00
_cell.angle_beta   90.00
_cell.angle_gamma   90.00
#
_symmetry.space_group_name_H-M   'P 1'
#
loop_
_entity.id
_entity.type
_entity.pdbx_description
1 polymer ?
#
loop_
_entity_poly.entity_id
_entity_poly.type
_entity_poly.pdbx_seq_one_letter_code
_entity_poly.pdbx_strand_id
1 'polypeptide(L)'
;MFKFIRRLILLIILAAIAIKGYQVHRDVKQVMTYQSLVREVLDEQDTAANEELVLAMIYTETKGRNNDLMQSSESATGEINSITDNKESVRQGIQTLSDNLELASEKKVDVWTAVQAYNFGQAYIDYVAQNGGENTLELAKKYSKEVVAPSLGNVTGKTYSYYNLLSIFYGPKLYINGGNYYYSRQVRLNMYLIRFIGWL
;
A
#
# COMPACT_ATOMS: atom_id res chain seq x y z
N MET A 1 -2.41 -31.29 -33.12
CA MET A 1 -1.43 -30.93 -32.07
C MET A 1 -1.58 -29.49 -31.58
N PHE A 2 -1.50 -28.46 -32.45
CA PHE A 2 -1.58 -27.04 -32.04
C PHE A 2 -2.89 -26.62 -31.35
N LYS A 3 -4.05 -27.13 -31.80
CA LYS A 3 -5.36 -26.87 -31.16
C LYS A 3 -5.46 -27.44 -29.73
N PHE A 4 -4.80 -28.57 -29.46
CA PHE A 4 -4.76 -29.18 -28.13
C PHE A 4 -3.87 -28.37 -27.18
N ILE A 5 -2.66 -27.99 -27.63
CA ILE A 5 -1.75 -27.14 -26.87
C ILE A 5 -2.41 -25.79 -26.52
N ARG A 6 -3.09 -25.16 -27.49
CA ARG A 6 -3.83 -23.91 -27.24
C ARG A 6 -4.91 -24.07 -26.17
N ARG A 7 -5.70 -25.16 -26.20
CA ARG A 7 -6.72 -25.43 -25.19
C ARG A 7 -6.10 -25.67 -23.81
N LEU A 8 -4.98 -26.39 -23.75
CA LEU A 8 -4.25 -26.62 -22.50
C LEU A 8 -3.72 -25.31 -21.90
N ILE A 9 -3.12 -24.44 -22.71
CA ILE A 9 -2.65 -23.11 -22.26
C ILE A 9 -3.82 -22.27 -21.72
N LEU A 10 -4.96 -22.26 -22.42
CA LEU A 10 -6.15 -21.55 -21.95
C LEU A 10 -6.66 -22.11 -20.62
N LEU A 11 -6.69 -23.43 -20.44
CA LEU A 11 -7.08 -24.04 -19.17
C LEU A 11 -6.13 -23.67 -18.03
N ILE A 12 -4.82 -23.64 -18.27
CA ILE A 12 -3.82 -23.22 -17.28
C ILE A 12 -4.04 -21.75 -16.90
N ILE A 13 -4.28 -20.87 -17.87
CA ILE A 13 -4.56 -19.44 -17.61
C ILE A 13 -5.84 -19.29 -16.79
N LEU A 14 -6.92 -20.00 -17.15
CA LEU A 14 -8.18 -19.95 -16.40
C LEU A 14 -8.02 -20.47 -14.98
N ALA A 15 -7.28 -21.57 -14.78
CA ALA A 15 -6.97 -22.10 -13.46
C ALA A 15 -6.16 -21.08 -12.62
N ALA A 16 -5.15 -20.43 -13.22
CA ALA A 16 -4.38 -19.39 -12.54
C ALA A 16 -5.24 -18.19 -12.13
N ILE A 17 -6.16 -17.74 -13.00
CA ILE A 17 -7.12 -16.67 -12.69
C ILE A 17 -8.05 -17.09 -11.55
N ALA A 18 -8.59 -18.31 -11.58
CA ALA A 18 -9.47 -18.82 -10.54
C ALA A 18 -8.76 -18.91 -9.17
N ILE A 19 -7.53 -19.47 -9.15
CA ILE A 19 -6.70 -19.54 -7.94
C ILE A 19 -6.42 -18.14 -7.40
N LYS A 20 -6.05 -17.19 -8.26
CA LYS A 20 -5.77 -15.82 -7.83
C LYS A 20 -7.02 -15.11 -7.31
N GLY A 21 -8.17 -15.32 -7.96
CA GLY A 21 -9.47 -14.81 -7.52
C GLY A 21 -9.85 -15.33 -6.13
N TYR A 22 -9.69 -16.64 -5.90
CA TYR A 22 -9.91 -17.25 -4.59
C TYR A 22 -8.98 -16.68 -3.52
N GLN A 23 -7.68 -16.51 -3.83
CA GLN A 23 -6.72 -15.90 -2.90
C GLN A 23 -7.13 -14.46 -2.53
N VAL A 24 -7.49 -13.63 -3.51
CA VAL A 24 -7.96 -12.26 -3.25
C VAL A 24 -9.22 -12.27 -2.41
N HIS A 25 -10.20 -13.13 -2.72
CA HIS A 25 -11.43 -13.23 -1.94
C HIS A 25 -11.14 -13.60 -0.47
N ARG A 26 -10.31 -14.63 -0.25
CA ARG A 26 -9.89 -15.05 1.09
C ARG A 26 -9.19 -13.92 1.84
N ASP A 27 -8.28 -13.21 1.18
CA ASP A 27 -7.49 -12.15 1.80
C ASP A 27 -8.35 -10.93 2.14
N VAL A 28 -9.34 -10.60 1.30
CA VAL A 28 -10.33 -9.57 1.64
C VAL A 28 -11.15 -9.99 2.84
N LYS A 29 -11.67 -11.23 2.87
CA LYS A 29 -12.43 -11.73 4.03
C LYS A 29 -11.61 -11.74 5.32
N GLN A 30 -10.33 -12.07 5.25
CA GLN A 30 -9.41 -11.95 6.38
C GLN A 30 -9.29 -10.51 6.88
N VAL A 31 -9.10 -9.53 5.99
CA VAL A 31 -9.01 -8.13 6.42
C VAL A 31 -10.31 -7.62 7.02
N MET A 32 -11.45 -8.04 6.47
CA MET A 32 -12.77 -7.64 6.99
C MET A 32 -13.03 -8.14 8.42
N THR A 33 -12.31 -9.14 8.94
CA THR A 33 -12.44 -9.53 10.35
C THR A 33 -11.96 -8.46 11.32
N TYR A 34 -11.14 -7.50 10.84
CA TYR A 34 -10.64 -6.37 11.62
C TYR A 34 -11.49 -5.11 11.48
N GLN A 35 -12.60 -5.15 10.74
CA GLN A 35 -13.45 -3.97 10.53
C GLN A 35 -13.94 -3.34 11.84
N SER A 36 -14.41 -4.16 12.79
CA SER A 36 -14.87 -3.65 14.09
C SER A 36 -13.73 -3.02 14.90
N LEU A 37 -12.54 -3.62 14.87
CA LEU A 37 -11.35 -3.07 15.52
C LEU A 37 -10.94 -1.73 14.90
N VAL A 38 -10.97 -1.62 13.57
CA VAL A 38 -10.69 -0.38 12.86
C VAL A 38 -11.69 0.71 13.24
N ARG A 39 -12.99 0.41 13.31
CA ARG A 39 -14.01 1.36 13.77
C ARG A 39 -13.76 1.82 15.20
N GLU A 40 -13.51 0.88 16.10
CA GLU A 40 -13.22 1.16 17.50
C GLU A 40 -12.04 2.14 17.64
N VAL A 41 -10.95 1.93 16.90
CA VAL A 41 -9.78 2.81 16.98
C VAL A 41 -10.04 4.17 16.29
N LEU A 42 -10.79 4.21 15.19
CA LEU A 42 -11.20 5.47 14.57
C LEU A 42 -12.07 6.32 15.51
N ASP A 43 -12.95 5.70 16.29
CA ASP A 43 -13.79 6.38 17.27
C ASP A 43 -12.99 6.88 18.50
N GLU A 44 -11.79 6.34 18.74
CA GLU A 44 -10.90 6.75 19.84
C GLU A 44 -10.10 8.04 19.51
N GLN A 45 -9.96 8.41 18.24
CA GLN A 45 -9.04 9.45 17.78
C GLN A 45 -9.77 10.52 16.98
N ASP A 46 -9.37 11.79 17.14
CA ASP A 46 -9.73 12.83 16.17
C ASP A 46 -8.83 12.62 14.94
N THR A 47 -9.41 12.18 13.83
CA THR A 47 -8.65 11.66 12.68
C THR A 47 -9.31 12.04 11.35
N ALA A 48 -8.46 12.42 10.39
CA ALA A 48 -8.86 12.59 8.99
C ALA A 48 -8.97 11.26 8.21
N ALA A 49 -8.52 10.14 8.79
CA ALA A 49 -8.60 8.82 8.17
C ALA A 49 -10.05 8.30 8.16
N ASN A 50 -10.31 7.33 7.28
CA ASN A 50 -11.60 6.64 7.24
C ASN A 50 -11.40 5.13 7.18
N GLU A 51 -12.42 4.40 7.65
CA GLU A 51 -12.44 2.94 7.74
C GLU A 51 -11.98 2.26 6.45
N GLU A 52 -12.49 2.73 5.31
CA GLU A 52 -12.25 2.08 4.04
C GLU A 52 -10.78 2.18 3.61
N LEU A 53 -10.19 3.37 3.76
CA LEU A 53 -8.79 3.59 3.46
C LEU A 53 -7.89 2.79 4.40
N VAL A 54 -8.22 2.74 5.70
CA VAL A 54 -7.46 1.97 6.70
C VAL A 54 -7.50 0.47 6.37
N LEU A 55 -8.67 -0.10 6.07
CA LEU A 55 -8.79 -1.51 5.67
C LEU A 55 -8.01 -1.79 4.37
N ALA A 56 -8.03 -0.88 3.40
CA ALA A 56 -7.24 -1.00 2.18
C ALA A 56 -5.73 -0.98 2.44
N MET A 57 -5.27 -0.19 3.41
CA MET A 57 -3.88 -0.17 3.85
C MET A 57 -3.50 -1.46 4.59
N ILE A 58 -4.30 -1.95 5.54
CA ILE A 58 -4.09 -3.27 6.19
C ILE A 58 -3.98 -4.38 5.14
N TYR A 59 -4.88 -4.38 4.15
CA TYR A 59 -4.78 -5.32 3.04
C TYR A 59 -3.46 -5.14 2.30
N THR A 60 -3.05 -3.92 1.99
CA THR A 60 -1.81 -3.65 1.24
C THR A 60 -0.56 -4.12 2.01
N GLU A 61 -0.50 -3.86 3.32
CA GLU A 61 0.64 -4.16 4.18
C GLU A 61 0.77 -5.64 4.50
N THR A 62 -0.29 -6.25 5.04
CA THR A 62 -0.18 -7.58 5.67
C THR A 62 -1.19 -8.58 5.17
N LYS A 63 -2.22 -8.15 4.42
CA LYS A 63 -3.41 -8.95 4.12
C LYS A 63 -4.13 -9.42 5.41
N GLY A 64 -3.89 -8.74 6.54
CA GLY A 64 -4.39 -9.13 7.87
C GLY A 64 -3.77 -10.43 8.41
N ARG A 65 -2.53 -10.77 8.02
CA ARG A 65 -1.86 -12.01 8.41
C ARG A 65 -0.70 -11.84 9.40
N ASN A 66 -0.39 -10.61 9.78
CA ASN A 66 0.64 -10.29 10.76
C ASN A 66 0.01 -9.47 11.89
N ASN A 67 0.58 -9.55 13.10
CA ASN A 67 0.06 -8.80 14.24
C ASN A 67 0.27 -7.29 14.07
N ASP A 68 1.38 -6.89 13.46
CA ASP A 68 1.58 -5.52 13.01
C ASP A 68 0.78 -5.27 11.71
N LEU A 69 -0.55 -5.23 11.84
CA LEU A 69 -1.54 -5.18 10.76
C LEU A 69 -1.27 -4.09 9.71
N MET A 70 -0.86 -2.91 10.14
CA MET A 70 -0.55 -1.76 9.27
C MET A 70 0.95 -1.55 9.05
N GLN A 71 1.80 -2.51 9.45
CA GLN A 71 3.27 -2.39 9.43
C GLN A 71 3.75 -1.04 9.98
N SER A 72 3.17 -0.62 11.10
CA SER A 72 3.36 0.72 11.67
C SER A 72 4.54 0.76 12.66
N SER A 73 5.20 -0.37 12.95
CA SER A 73 6.35 -0.42 13.86
C SER A 73 7.47 0.56 13.48
N GLU A 74 7.85 0.61 12.20
CA GLU A 74 8.93 1.51 11.75
C GLU A 74 8.61 2.98 12.01
N SER A 75 7.33 3.37 11.93
CA SER A 75 6.88 4.74 12.21
C SER A 75 6.90 5.08 13.70
N ALA A 76 6.76 4.09 14.58
CA ALA A 76 6.76 4.28 16.03
C ALA A 76 8.15 4.16 16.66
N THR A 77 8.95 3.18 16.22
CA THR A 77 10.18 2.75 16.91
C THR A 77 11.42 2.80 16.02
N GLY A 78 11.24 2.92 14.69
CA GLY A 78 12.32 2.74 13.72
C GLY A 78 12.74 1.29 13.51
N GLU A 79 12.09 0.33 14.17
CA GLU A 79 12.35 -1.11 14.04
C GLU A 79 11.15 -1.84 13.43
N ILE A 80 11.42 -2.85 12.59
CA ILE A 80 10.37 -3.67 11.98
C ILE A 80 9.76 -4.64 13.00
N ASN A 81 8.43 -4.80 12.96
CA ASN A 81 7.68 -5.77 13.79
C ASN A 81 7.90 -5.65 15.32
N SER A 82 8.22 -4.46 15.83
CA SER A 82 8.28 -4.22 17.28
C SER A 82 6.89 -4.17 17.93
N ILE A 83 5.87 -3.77 17.16
CA ILE A 83 4.46 -3.82 17.59
C ILE A 83 3.94 -5.24 17.40
N THR A 84 3.46 -5.87 18.48
CA THR A 84 2.96 -7.25 18.48
C THR A 84 1.46 -7.35 18.76
N ASP A 85 0.80 -6.22 19.00
CA ASP A 85 -0.65 -6.10 19.22
C ASP A 85 -1.35 -5.46 18.02
N ASN A 86 -2.46 -6.07 17.62
CA ASN A 86 -3.25 -5.63 16.46
C ASN A 86 -3.83 -4.22 16.65
N LYS A 87 -4.35 -3.92 17.84
CA LYS A 87 -5.02 -2.64 18.12
C LYS A 87 -3.99 -1.52 18.12
N GLU A 88 -2.84 -1.76 18.72
CA GLU A 88 -1.73 -0.79 18.72
C GLU A 88 -1.19 -0.53 17.32
N SER A 89 -1.05 -1.57 16.49
CA SER A 89 -0.63 -1.38 15.09
C SER A 89 -1.60 -0.48 14.33
N VAL A 90 -2.91 -0.72 14.49
CA VAL A 90 -3.97 0.07 13.85
C VAL A 90 -3.99 1.51 14.38
N ARG A 91 -3.84 1.71 15.70
CA ARG A 91 -3.81 3.04 16.32
C ARG A 91 -2.64 3.89 15.82
N GLN A 92 -1.44 3.32 15.81
CA GLN A 92 -0.27 4.01 15.28
C GLN A 92 -0.42 4.27 13.77
N GLY A 93 -0.91 3.30 13.01
CA GLY A 93 -1.10 3.45 11.58
C GLY A 93 -2.13 4.53 11.21
N ILE A 94 -3.23 4.63 11.97
CA ILE A 94 -4.23 5.71 11.82
C ILE A 94 -3.60 7.06 12.17
N GLN A 95 -2.82 7.16 13.25
CA GLN A 95 -2.15 8.41 13.60
C GLN A 95 -1.23 8.89 12.47
N THR A 96 -0.31 8.03 12.00
CA THR A 96 0.62 8.37 10.91
C THR A 96 -0.11 8.72 9.61
N LEU A 97 -1.20 8.02 9.29
CA LEU A 97 -2.02 8.37 8.13
C LEU A 97 -2.71 9.73 8.31
N SER A 98 -3.22 10.03 9.50
CA SER A 98 -3.89 11.30 9.81
C SER A 98 -2.95 12.48 9.66
N ASP A 99 -1.75 12.38 10.25
CA ASP A 99 -0.71 13.41 10.16
C ASP A 99 -0.34 13.68 8.69
N ASN A 100 -0.29 12.63 7.87
CA ASN A 100 -0.03 12.76 6.43
C ASN A 100 -1.20 13.42 5.68
N LEU A 101 -2.45 13.10 6.04
CA LEU A 101 -3.65 13.66 5.42
C LEU A 101 -3.81 15.15 5.74
N GLU A 102 -3.57 15.52 7.00
CA GLU A 102 -3.59 16.91 7.45
C GLU A 102 -2.52 17.74 6.73
N LEU A 103 -1.27 17.26 6.73
CA LEU A 103 -0.21 17.97 6.03
C LEU A 103 -0.47 18.05 4.52
N ALA A 104 -1.01 16.99 3.90
CA ALA A 104 -1.38 17.02 2.49
C ALA A 104 -2.46 18.10 2.22
N SER A 105 -3.45 18.21 3.10
CA SER A 105 -4.48 19.25 3.03
C SER A 105 -3.88 20.66 3.16
N GLU A 106 -3.02 20.89 4.15
CA GLU A 106 -2.33 22.17 4.36
C GLU A 106 -1.48 22.57 3.15
N LYS A 107 -0.77 21.60 2.56
CA LYS A 107 0.09 21.78 1.39
C LYS A 107 -0.70 21.79 0.07
N LYS A 108 -2.02 21.60 0.13
CA LYS A 108 -2.93 21.57 -1.02
C LYS A 108 -2.54 20.54 -2.07
N VAL A 109 -2.10 19.36 -1.62
CA VAL A 109 -1.82 18.21 -2.47
C VAL A 109 -2.90 17.14 -2.30
N ASP A 110 -3.00 16.24 -3.27
CA ASP A 110 -4.05 15.23 -3.26
C ASP A 110 -3.85 14.17 -2.15
N VAL A 111 -4.97 13.55 -1.74
CA VAL A 111 -5.00 12.50 -0.70
C VAL A 111 -4.05 11.32 -1.01
N TRP A 112 -3.82 10.98 -2.28
CA TRP A 112 -2.92 9.88 -2.61
C TRP A 112 -1.45 10.21 -2.37
N THR A 113 -1.11 11.50 -2.26
CA THR A 113 0.18 11.94 -1.76
C THR A 113 0.38 11.52 -0.30
N ALA A 114 -0.62 11.76 0.56
CA ALA A 114 -0.59 11.32 1.97
C ALA A 114 -0.45 9.79 2.09
N VAL A 115 -1.20 9.05 1.27
CA VAL A 115 -1.11 7.58 1.23
C VAL A 115 0.27 7.12 0.76
N GLN A 116 0.85 7.74 -0.27
CA GLN A 116 2.20 7.40 -0.72
C GLN A 116 3.27 7.76 0.32
N ALA A 117 3.07 8.85 1.07
CA ALA A 117 3.94 9.28 2.15
C ALA A 117 3.97 8.30 3.32
N TYR A 118 2.92 7.51 3.55
CA TYR A 118 2.97 6.41 4.53
C TYR A 118 4.11 5.42 4.23
N ASN A 119 4.41 5.19 2.94
CA ASN A 119 5.51 4.31 2.52
C ASN A 119 6.87 5.01 2.35
N PHE A 120 6.87 6.31 2.05
CA PHE A 120 8.08 7.08 1.75
C PHE A 120 8.55 8.01 2.87
N GLY A 121 7.74 8.17 3.91
CA GLY A 121 7.88 9.23 4.89
C GLY A 121 7.21 10.54 4.46
N GLN A 122 6.88 11.34 5.47
CA GLN A 122 6.10 12.58 5.35
C GLN A 122 6.74 13.63 4.43
N ALA A 123 8.07 13.65 4.31
CA ALA A 123 8.81 14.57 3.43
C ALA A 123 8.41 14.45 1.93
N TYR A 124 7.81 13.33 1.53
CA TYR A 124 7.26 13.19 0.18
C TYR A 124 6.14 14.21 -0.12
N ILE A 125 5.38 14.64 0.90
CA ILE A 125 4.30 15.62 0.75
C ILE A 125 4.83 16.97 0.27
N ASP A 126 5.90 17.46 0.90
CA ASP A 126 6.58 18.69 0.48
C ASP A 126 7.16 18.57 -0.93
N TYR A 127 7.72 17.39 -1.26
CA TYR A 127 8.24 17.13 -2.59
C TYR A 127 7.14 17.21 -3.66
N VAL A 128 5.96 16.64 -3.42
CA VAL A 128 4.83 16.75 -4.37
C VAL A 128 4.32 18.18 -4.48
N ALA A 129 4.22 18.90 -3.36
CA ALA A 129 3.77 20.30 -3.37
C ALA A 129 4.67 21.20 -4.25
N GLN A 130 5.98 20.91 -4.28
CA GLN A 130 6.95 21.62 -5.13
C GLN A 130 6.98 21.14 -6.59
N ASN A 131 6.31 20.02 -6.90
CA ASN A 131 6.38 19.35 -8.21
C ASN A 131 4.97 19.13 -8.81
N GLY A 132 4.10 20.12 -8.69
CA GLY A 132 2.80 20.16 -9.37
C GLY A 132 1.59 19.80 -8.52
N GLY A 133 1.80 19.45 -7.25
CA GLY A 133 0.72 19.28 -6.27
C GLY A 133 -0.08 17.98 -6.38
N GLU A 134 0.30 17.06 -7.28
CA GLU A 134 -0.37 15.78 -7.46
C GLU A 134 0.62 14.61 -7.44
N ASN A 135 0.28 13.54 -6.73
CA ASN A 135 1.00 12.29 -6.73
C ASN A 135 0.83 11.57 -8.07
N THR A 136 1.92 11.49 -8.83
CA THR A 136 2.01 10.69 -10.05
C THR A 136 3.02 9.56 -9.89
N LEU A 137 2.87 8.49 -10.69
CA LEU A 137 3.82 7.39 -10.65
C LEU A 137 5.23 7.82 -11.08
N GLU A 138 5.32 8.73 -12.04
CA GLU A 138 6.60 9.29 -12.47
C GLU A 138 7.28 10.01 -11.31
N LEU A 139 6.53 10.84 -10.58
CA LEU A 139 7.03 11.59 -9.44
C LEU A 139 7.42 10.67 -8.27
N ALA A 140 6.59 9.68 -7.93
CA ALA A 140 6.90 8.68 -6.91
C ALA A 140 8.15 7.85 -7.27
N LYS A 141 8.29 7.46 -8.53
CA LYS A 141 9.46 6.71 -9.03
C LYS A 141 10.72 7.56 -9.00
N LYS A 142 10.62 8.84 -9.34
CA LYS A 142 11.73 9.79 -9.26
C LYS A 142 12.18 9.98 -7.82
N TYR A 143 11.26 10.24 -6.90
CA TYR A 143 11.55 10.39 -5.47
C TYR A 143 12.17 9.12 -4.87
N SER A 144 11.63 7.95 -5.20
CA SER A 144 12.19 6.65 -4.81
C SER A 144 13.66 6.51 -5.23
N LYS A 145 14.01 6.90 -6.46
CA LYS A 145 15.36 6.80 -7.02
C LYS A 145 16.32 7.84 -6.44
N GLU A 146 15.87 9.08 -6.30
CA GLU A 146 16.74 10.24 -6.05
C GLU A 146 16.84 10.61 -4.57
N VAL A 147 15.86 10.22 -3.76
CA VAL A 147 15.78 10.60 -2.35
C VAL A 147 15.80 9.36 -1.45
N VAL A 148 14.79 8.50 -1.57
CA VAL A 148 14.61 7.36 -0.64
C VAL A 148 15.76 6.36 -0.76
N ALA A 149 16.02 5.84 -1.97
CA ALA A 149 17.08 4.86 -2.19
C ALA A 149 18.46 5.34 -1.73
N PRO A 150 18.93 6.56 -2.09
CA PRO A 150 20.20 7.09 -1.59
C PRO A 150 20.24 7.28 -0.07
N SER A 151 19.15 7.77 0.55
CA SER A 151 19.09 7.99 2.01
C SER A 151 19.29 6.70 2.81
N LEU A 152 18.96 5.56 2.21
CA LEU A 152 19.10 4.23 2.79
C LEU A 152 20.26 3.43 2.16
N GLY A 153 21.23 4.10 1.52
CA GLY A 153 22.49 3.50 1.07
C GLY A 153 22.54 2.97 -0.38
N ASN A 154 21.45 3.06 -1.15
CA ASN A 154 21.45 2.70 -2.57
C ASN A 154 21.70 3.94 -3.45
N VAL A 155 22.94 4.44 -3.44
CA VAL A 155 23.39 5.57 -4.27
C VAL A 155 23.59 5.21 -5.76
N THR A 156 23.57 3.92 -6.10
CA THR A 156 23.84 3.43 -7.47
C THR A 156 22.57 3.27 -8.31
N GLY A 157 21.39 3.37 -7.69
CA GLY A 157 20.11 3.12 -8.37
C GLY A 157 19.88 1.64 -8.68
N LYS A 158 20.46 0.71 -7.91
CA LYS A 158 20.27 -0.74 -8.08
C LYS A 158 18.80 -1.10 -7.90
N THR A 159 18.30 -1.96 -8.79
CA THR A 159 16.89 -2.40 -8.80
C THR A 159 16.76 -3.90 -8.60
N TYR A 160 15.59 -4.35 -8.15
CA TYR A 160 15.17 -5.75 -8.15
C TYR A 160 13.84 -5.92 -8.90
N SER A 161 13.56 -7.14 -9.36
CA SER A 161 12.31 -7.44 -10.07
C SER A 161 11.13 -7.48 -9.11
N TYR A 162 10.06 -6.78 -9.44
CA TYR A 162 8.84 -6.67 -8.65
C TYR A 162 7.63 -6.87 -9.55
N TYR A 163 6.92 -7.98 -9.36
CA TYR A 163 5.80 -8.38 -10.21
C TYR A 163 4.48 -8.24 -9.46
N ASN A 164 3.71 -7.21 -9.82
CA ASN A 164 2.31 -7.05 -9.43
C ASN A 164 1.51 -6.60 -10.66
N LEU A 165 0.18 -6.48 -10.52
CA LEU A 165 -0.68 -6.10 -11.64
C LEU A 165 -0.27 -4.76 -12.28
N LEU A 166 0.15 -3.79 -11.47
CA LEU A 166 0.56 -2.47 -11.95
C LEU A 166 1.92 -2.52 -12.66
N SER A 167 2.87 -3.30 -12.15
CA SER A 167 4.23 -3.36 -12.66
C SER A 167 4.32 -4.06 -14.02
N ILE A 168 3.31 -4.86 -14.39
CA ILE A 168 3.13 -5.37 -15.76
C ILE A 168 2.93 -4.22 -16.75
N PHE A 169 2.20 -3.16 -16.37
CA PHE A 169 1.90 -2.04 -17.27
C PHE A 169 2.92 -0.91 -17.20
N TYR A 170 3.58 -0.73 -16.05
CA TYR A 170 4.41 0.45 -15.79
C TYR A 170 5.90 0.15 -15.50
N GLY A 171 6.28 -1.14 -15.51
CA GLY A 171 7.66 -1.59 -15.39
C GLY A 171 7.90 -2.49 -14.16
N PRO A 172 8.53 -3.66 -14.32
CA PRO A 172 8.57 -4.70 -13.29
C PRO A 172 9.72 -4.54 -12.29
N LYS A 173 10.06 -3.31 -11.87
CA LYS A 173 11.24 -3.06 -11.04
C LYS A 173 10.94 -2.12 -9.87
N LEU A 174 11.57 -2.34 -8.74
CA LEU A 174 11.68 -1.34 -7.66
C LEU A 174 13.17 -1.07 -7.38
N TYR A 175 13.47 0.08 -6.79
CA TYR A 175 14.81 0.38 -6.31
C TYR A 175 15.04 -0.33 -4.98
N ILE A 176 16.21 -0.95 -4.81
CA ILE A 176 16.64 -1.45 -3.51
C ILE A 176 16.66 -0.26 -2.54
N ASN A 177 16.10 -0.44 -1.35
CA ASN A 177 15.97 0.61 -0.34
C ASN A 177 15.21 1.87 -0.80
N GLY A 178 14.43 1.79 -1.88
CA GLY A 178 13.71 2.94 -2.44
C GLY A 178 12.23 3.01 -2.06
N GLY A 179 11.78 2.22 -1.09
CA GLY A 179 10.35 1.99 -0.85
C GLY A 179 9.62 1.42 -2.07
N ASN A 180 8.30 1.58 -2.09
CA ASN A 180 7.41 1.10 -3.13
C ASN A 180 6.69 2.27 -3.82
N TYR A 181 7.23 2.73 -4.96
CA TYR A 181 6.62 3.81 -5.73
C TYR A 181 5.25 3.46 -6.37
N TYR A 182 4.76 2.22 -6.22
CA TYR A 182 3.40 1.82 -6.59
C TYR A 182 2.40 1.88 -5.43
N TYR A 183 2.84 2.18 -4.21
CA TYR A 183 2.09 1.97 -2.98
C TYR A 183 0.69 2.58 -3.00
N SER A 184 0.56 3.89 -3.23
CA SER A 184 -0.74 4.59 -3.30
C SER A 184 -1.69 3.98 -4.34
N ARG A 185 -1.18 3.57 -5.50
CA ARG A 185 -1.98 2.90 -6.55
C ARG A 185 -2.41 1.49 -6.13
N GLN A 186 -1.58 0.76 -5.38
CA GLN A 186 -1.95 -0.54 -4.82
C GLN A 186 -3.03 -0.40 -3.75
N VAL A 187 -2.88 0.55 -2.83
CA VAL A 187 -3.91 0.87 -1.83
C VAL A 187 -5.22 1.20 -2.53
N ARG A 188 -5.20 2.07 -3.54
CA ARG A 188 -6.40 2.43 -4.32
C ARG A 188 -7.05 1.22 -4.99
N LEU A 189 -6.26 0.32 -5.60
CA LEU A 189 -6.79 -0.91 -6.19
C LEU A 189 -7.41 -1.83 -5.13
N ASN A 190 -6.74 -2.00 -4.00
CA ASN A 190 -7.21 -2.86 -2.91
C ASN A 190 -8.47 -2.31 -2.25
N MET A 191 -8.58 -0.98 -2.17
CA MET A 191 -9.79 -0.28 -1.74
C MET A 191 -11.00 -0.66 -2.61
N TYR A 192 -10.85 -0.65 -3.95
CA TYR A 192 -11.90 -1.15 -4.85
C TYR A 192 -12.21 -2.64 -4.66
N LEU A 193 -11.20 -3.48 -4.42
CA LEU A 193 -11.40 -4.91 -4.15
C LEU A 193 -12.20 -5.14 -2.86
N ILE A 194 -11.90 -4.40 -1.81
CA ILE A 194 -12.62 -4.46 -0.54
C ILE A 194 -14.06 -3.97 -0.70
N ARG A 195 -14.29 -2.83 -1.39
CA ARG A 195 -15.65 -2.36 -1.71
C ARG A 195 -16.47 -3.42 -2.43
N PHE A 196 -15.88 -4.14 -3.38
CA PHE A 196 -16.61 -5.12 -4.17
C PHE A 196 -16.80 -6.46 -3.44
N ILE A 197 -15.78 -6.97 -2.76
CA ILE A 197 -15.77 -8.34 -2.21
C ILE A 197 -16.08 -8.37 -0.71
N GLY A 198 -15.67 -7.35 0.04
CA GLY A 198 -15.78 -7.32 1.49
C GLY A 198 -17.24 -7.31 1.96
N TRP A 199 -18.07 -6.56 1.23
CA TRP A 199 -19.47 -6.28 1.55
C TRP A 199 -20.47 -7.22 0.86
N LEU A 200 -19.98 -8.16 0.03
CA LEU A 200 -20.74 -9.31 -0.51
C LEU A 200 -20.58 -10.51 0.41
#